data_AF-A0A551Y1Z4-F1
#
_entry.id   AF-A0A551Y1Z4-F1
#
_cell.length_a   1.000
_cell.length_b   1.000
_cell.length_c   1.000
_cell.angle_alpha   90.00
_cell.angle_beta   90.00
_cell.angle_gamma   90.00
#
_symmetry.space_group_name_H-M   'P 1'
#
loop_
_entity.id
_entity.type
_entity.pdbx_description
1 polymer ?
#
loop_
_entity_poly.entity_id
_entity_poly.type
_entity_poly.pdbx_seq_one_letter_code
_entity_poly.pdbx_strand_id
1 'polypeptide(L)' 'MSPTLQFHQILEMIDNLSCDEQDDLISIIRHRQIEKRREEIAKNIHQAHQEYQQGKVFRGNIDDIIAELNND' A
#
# COMPACT_ATOMS: atom_id res chain seq x y z
N MET A 1 -6.79 -7.11 23.37
CA MET A 1 -7.81 -6.92 22.31
C MET A 1 -8.16 -5.44 22.31
N SER A 2 -7.65 -4.67 21.35
CA SER A 2 -8.01 -3.26 21.26
C SER A 2 -9.50 -3.15 20.91
N PRO A 3 -10.28 -2.28 21.56
CA PRO A 3 -11.67 -2.08 21.18
C PRO A 3 -11.74 -1.61 19.72
N THR A 4 -12.43 -2.37 18.87
CA THR A 4 -12.72 -1.95 17.50
C THR A 4 -13.81 -0.88 17.56
N LEU A 5 -13.40 0.39 17.50
CA LEU A 5 -14.33 1.50 17.30
C LEU A 5 -14.98 1.36 15.92
N GLN A 6 -16.30 1.49 15.86
CA GLN A 6 -17.03 1.56 14.59
C GLN A 6 -16.72 2.89 13.89
N PHE A 7 -16.73 2.89 12.55
CA PHE A 7 -16.41 4.09 11.77
C PHE A 7 -17.25 5.31 12.17
N HIS A 8 -18.54 5.10 12.47
CA HIS A 8 -19.42 6.17 12.93
C HIS A 8 -18.95 6.83 14.24
N GLN A 9 -18.47 6.05 15.20
CA GLN A 9 -17.96 6.57 16.48
C GLN A 9 -16.69 7.39 16.27
N ILE A 10 -15.88 7.05 15.27
CA ILE A 10 -14.69 7.83 14.91
C ILE A 10 -15.10 9.20 14.36
N LEU A 11 -16.15 9.26 13.53
CA LEU A 11 -16.67 10.53 13.01
C LEU A 11 -17.19 11.43 14.15
N GLU A 12 -17.96 10.88 15.08
CA GLU A 12 -18.43 11.62 16.26
C GLU A 12 -17.26 12.18 17.09
N MET A 13 -16.16 11.42 17.22
CA MET A 13 -14.97 11.91 17.93
C MET A 13 -14.26 13.04 17.16
N ILE A 14 -14.23 12.98 15.83
CA ILE A 14 -13.65 14.04 14.98
C ILE A 14 -14.49 15.32 15.07
N ASP A 15 -15.82 15.20 15.14
CA ASP A 15 -16.72 16.36 15.25
C ASP A 15 -16.50 17.17 16.54
N ASN A 16 -15.89 16.57 17.57
CA ASN A 16 -15.55 17.25 18.82
C ASN A 16 -14.22 18.03 18.75
N LEU A 17 -13.43 17.87 17.67
CA LEU A 17 -12.19 18.60 17.45
C LEU A 17 -12.49 20.00 16.92
N SER A 18 -11.66 20.98 17.31
CA SER A 18 -11.65 22.30 16.67
C SER A 18 -11.23 22.21 15.19
N CYS A 19 -11.53 23.24 14.40
CA CYS A 19 -11.13 23.26 12.98
C CYS A 19 -9.62 23.06 12.79
N ASP A 20 -8.79 23.70 13.61
CA ASP A 20 -7.33 23.58 13.54
C ASP A 20 -6.88 22.14 13.84
N GLU A 21 -7.47 21.49 14.84
CA GLU A 21 -7.18 20.09 15.17
C GLU A 21 -7.66 19.12 14.09
N GLN A 22 -8.78 19.41 13.42
CA GLN A 22 -9.26 18.63 12.27
C GLN A 22 -8.30 18.75 11.08
N ASP A 23 -7.80 19.95 10.80
CA ASP A 23 -6.81 20.19 9.73
C ASP A 23 -5.49 19.47 10.01
N ASP A 24 -5.02 19.51 11.26
CA ASP A 24 -3.84 18.76 11.71
C ASP A 24 -4.06 17.24 11.57
N LEU A 25 -5.22 16.73 11.97
CA LEU A 25 -5.57 15.33 11.83
C LEU A 25 -5.54 14.88 10.36
N ILE A 26 -6.11 15.67 9.45
CA ILE A 26 -6.09 15.41 8.01
C ILE A 26 -4.64 15.32 7.50
N SER A 27 -3.80 16.28 7.90
CA SER A 27 -2.38 16.30 7.54
C SER A 27 -1.65 15.03 8.01
N ILE A 28 -1.85 14.63 9.27
CA ILE A 28 -1.25 13.44 9.85
C ILE A 28 -1.72 12.16 9.12
N ILE A 29 -3.02 12.03 8.86
CA ILE A 29 -3.57 10.86 8.17
C ILE A 29 -2.99 10.76 6.76
N ARG A 30 -2.93 11.87 6.02
CA ARG A 30 -2.35 11.90 4.67
C ARG A 30 -0.88 11.49 4.69
N HIS A 31 -0.09 12.02 5.63
CA HIS A 31 1.32 11.64 5.77
C HIS A 31 1.47 10.14 6.05
N ARG A 32 0.69 9.59 6.97
CA ARG A 32 0.71 8.14 7.29
C ARG A 32 0.34 7.27 6.09
N GLN A 33 -0.61 7.69 5.25
CA GLN A 33 -0.98 6.96 4.04
C GLN A 33 0.17 6.93 3.02
N ILE A 34 0.87 8.06 2.85
CA ILE A 34 2.04 8.15 1.97
C ILE A 34 3.15 7.21 2.45
N GLU A 35 3.46 7.21 3.75
CA GLU A 35 4.50 6.34 4.30
C GLU A 35 4.15 4.86 4.17
N LYS A 36 2.90 4.46 4.44
CA LYS A 36 2.45 3.08 4.18
C LYS A 36 2.61 2.68 2.73
N ARG A 37 2.29 3.57 1.79
CA ARG A 37 2.48 3.30 0.36
C ARG A 37 3.97 3.14 0.00
N ARG A 38 4.86 3.91 0.61
CA ARG A 38 6.32 3.78 0.43
C ARG A 38 6.82 2.43 0.97
N GLU A 39 6.32 1.99 2.12
CA GLU A 39 6.64 0.68 2.68
C GLU A 39 6.19 -0.46 1.77
N GLU A 40 4.97 -0.39 1.20
CA GLU A 40 4.49 -1.35 0.20
C GLU A 40 5.40 -1.42 -1.03
N ILE A 41 5.80 -0.26 -1.56
CA ILE A 41 6.71 -0.18 -2.71
C ILE A 41 8.07 -0.81 -2.36
N ALA A 42 8.64 -0.49 -1.20
CA ALA A 42 9.92 -1.03 -0.76
C ALA A 42 9.84 -2.57 -0.61
N LYS A 43 8.74 -3.08 -0.06
CA LYS A 43 8.50 -4.52 0.04
C LYS A 43 8.41 -5.19 -1.33
N ASN A 44 7.67 -4.60 -2.27
CA ASN A 44 7.54 -5.12 -3.63
C ASN A 44 8.89 -5.14 -4.36
N ILE A 45 9.70 -4.08 -4.22
CA ILE A 45 11.05 -4.02 -4.78
C ILE A 45 11.92 -5.14 -4.19
N HIS A 46 11.90 -5.32 -2.88
CA HIS A 46 12.66 -6.38 -2.22
C HIS A 46 12.26 -7.77 -2.73
N GLN A 47 10.95 -8.03 -2.84
CA GLN A 47 10.43 -9.28 -3.36
C GLN A 47 10.84 -9.51 -4.82
N ALA A 48 10.70 -8.51 -5.69
CA ALA A 48 11.09 -8.60 -7.09
C ALA A 48 12.59 -8.90 -7.26
N HIS A 49 13.45 -8.27 -6.45
CA HIS A 49 14.88 -8.57 -6.43
C HIS A 49 15.17 -10.01 -5.97
N GLN A 50 14.48 -10.50 -4.95
CA GLN A 50 14.61 -11.88 -4.49
C GLN A 50 14.16 -12.88 -5.55
N GLU A 51 13.02 -12.66 -6.20
CA GLU A 51 12.52 -13.51 -7.29
C GLU A 51 13.50 -13.54 -8.47
N TYR A 52 14.04 -12.38 -8.85
CA TYR A 52 15.06 -12.28 -9.89
C TYR A 52 16.33 -13.08 -9.55
N GLN A 53 16.84 -12.95 -8.32
CA GLN A 53 18.01 -13.68 -7.83
C GLN A 53 17.77 -15.18 -7.73
N GLN A 54 16.57 -15.59 -7.33
CA GLN A 54 16.16 -16.99 -7.23
C GLN A 54 15.81 -17.62 -8.59
N GLY A 55 15.84 -16.84 -9.68
CA GLY A 55 15.44 -17.32 -11.01
C GLY A 55 13.94 -17.62 -11.12
N LYS A 56 13.12 -17.12 -10.20
CA LYS A 56 11.65 -17.24 -10.21
C LYS A 56 10.98 -16.20 -11.13
N VAL A 57 11.72 -15.77 -12.14
CA VAL A 57 11.26 -14.83 -13.15
C VAL A 57 11.26 -15.56 -14.48
N PHE A 58 10.22 -15.36 -15.28
CA PHE A 58 10.18 -15.89 -16.64
C PHE A 58 11.32 -15.28 -17.46
N ARG A 59 12.03 -16.12 -18.22
CA ARG A 59 13.11 -15.71 -19.13
C ARG A 59 12.94 -16.48 -20.42
N GLY A 60 12.85 -15.77 -21.54
CA GLY A 60 12.69 -16.34 -22.86
C GLY A 60 13.02 -15.32 -23.94
N ASN A 61 13.03 -15.76 -25.20
CA ASN A 61 13.11 -14.86 -26.34
C ASN A 61 11.76 -14.13 -26.55
N ILE A 62 11.68 -13.29 -27.59
CA ILE A 62 10.47 -12.52 -27.87
C ILE A 62 9.26 -13.44 -28.14
N ASP A 63 9.46 -14.56 -28.84
CA ASP A 63 8.39 -15.51 -29.15
C ASP A 63 7.88 -16.19 -27.88
N ASP A 64 8.78 -16.58 -26.97
CA ASP A 64 8.46 -17.18 -25.67
C ASP A 64 7.65 -16.20 -24.79
N ILE A 65 8.03 -14.91 -24.78
CA ILE A 65 7.34 -13.86 -24.02
C ILE A 65 5.94 -13.60 -24.60
N ILE A 66 5.80 -13.52 -25.92
CA ILE A 66 4.50 -13.33 -26.58
C ILE A 66 3.58 -14.54 -26.32
N ALA A 67 4.11 -15.77 -26.31
CA ALA A 67 3.33 -16.95 -26.01
C ALA A 67 2.82 -16.95 -24.55
N GLU A 68 3.63 -16.54 -23.59
CA GLU A 68 3.25 -16.42 -22.18
C GLU A 68 2.13 -15.37 -21.98
N LEU A 69 2.30 -14.17 -22.54
CA LEU A 69 1.33 -13.07 -22.38
C LEU A 69 -0.04 -13.33 -23.02
N ASN A 70 -0.11 -14.23 -24.01
CA ASN A 70 -1.35 -14.61 -24.68
C ASN A 70 -2.05 -15.81 -24.03
N ASN A 71 -1.47 -16.42 -22.98
CA ASN A 71 -2.01 -17.57 -22.26
C ASN A 71 -2.75 -17.18 -20.94
N ASP A 72 -2.82 -15.89 -20.62
CA ASP A 72 -3.60 -15.30 -19.51
C ASP A 72 -4.96 -14.74 -19.98
#